data_AF-A0A7C3H3S8-F1
#
_entry.id   AF-A0A7C3H3S8-F1
#
_cell.length_a   1.000
_cell.length_b   1.000
_cell.length_c   1.000
_cell.angle_alpha   90.00
_cell.angle_beta   90.00
_cell.angle_gamma   90.00
#
_symmetry.space_group_name_H-M   'P 1'
#
loop_
_entity.id
_entity.type
_entity.pdbx_description
1 polymer ?
#
loop_
_entity_poly.entity_id
_entity_poly.type
_entity_poly.pdbx_seq_one_letter_code
_entity_poly.pdbx_strand_id
1 'polypeptide(L)'
;MKPCRIVVLISGSGSNLQALIDKIRAGEINGEVVAVISNRPGVKGLERARKAGIPALTIDHKEYPSREAFDEALAETIDRQQPDLIVLAGFMRILTPDFVNHYTGRMLNIHPSLLPKYQGLHTHKRALEAGDKEHGA
;
A
#
# COMPACT_ATOMS: atom_id res chain seq x y z
N MET A 1 10.41 4.56 22.71
CA MET A 1 9.03 4.46 22.18
C MET A 1 8.89 3.11 21.49
N LYS A 2 7.73 2.44 21.56
CA LYS A 2 7.50 1.19 20.82
C LYS A 2 7.51 1.46 19.30
N PRO A 3 8.07 0.57 18.46
CA PRO A 3 7.97 0.71 17.00
C PRO A 3 6.50 0.72 16.54
N CYS A 4 6.17 1.59 15.60
CA CYS A 4 4.87 1.63 14.94
C CYS A 4 4.67 0.36 14.09
N ARG A 5 3.57 -0.38 14.29
CA ARG A 5 3.25 -1.59 13.53
C ARG A 5 2.56 -1.24 12.22
N ILE A 6 3.18 -1.61 11.12
CA ILE A 6 2.78 -1.18 9.78
C ILE A 6 2.32 -2.39 8.95
N VAL A 7 1.11 -2.32 8.42
CA VAL A 7 0.68 -3.19 7.31
C VAL A 7 0.82 -2.42 6.00
N VAL A 8 1.46 -3.04 5.01
CA VAL A 8 1.66 -2.43 3.68
C VAL A 8 0.79 -3.12 2.64
N LEU A 9 -0.01 -2.33 1.93
CA LEU A 9 -0.85 -2.80 0.82
C LEU A 9 -0.16 -2.51 -0.51
N ILE A 10 -0.07 -3.52 -1.37
CA ILE A 10 0.61 -3.43 -2.67
C ILE A 10 -0.21 -4.09 -3.77
N SER A 11 0.12 -3.76 -5.02
CA SER A 11 -0.35 -4.54 -6.17
C SER A 11 0.76 -4.98 -7.11
N GLY A 12 2.01 -4.55 -6.96
CA GLY A 12 3.01 -4.69 -8.03
C GLY A 12 4.46 -4.87 -7.55
N SER A 13 5.36 -4.11 -8.16
CA SER A 13 6.82 -4.28 -8.02
C SER A 13 7.35 -4.05 -6.60
N GLY A 14 6.62 -3.27 -5.79
CA GLY A 14 6.95 -3.00 -4.39
C GLY A 14 8.21 -2.15 -4.20
N SER A 15 8.48 -1.17 -5.07
CA SER A 15 9.62 -0.26 -4.89
C SER A 15 9.49 0.60 -3.62
N ASN A 16 8.32 1.21 -3.38
CA ASN A 16 8.05 1.96 -2.15
C ASN A 16 8.07 1.08 -0.90
N LEU A 17 7.58 -0.17 -1.02
CA LEU A 17 7.73 -1.18 0.03
C LEU A 17 9.20 -1.42 0.36
N GLN A 18 10.06 -1.62 -0.66
CA GLN A 18 11.49 -1.83 -0.44
C GLN A 18 12.13 -0.64 0.28
N ALA A 19 11.84 0.58 -0.17
CA ALA A 19 12.37 1.79 0.45
C ALA A 19 11.97 1.89 1.93
N LEU A 20 10.70 1.58 2.26
CA LEU A 20 10.22 1.55 3.64
C LEU A 20 10.96 0.51 4.49
N ILE A 21 11.12 -0.71 3.97
CA ILE A 21 11.87 -1.79 4.65
C ILE A 21 13.31 -1.36 4.92
N ASP A 22 13.98 -0.78 3.91
CA ASP A 22 15.39 -0.40 4.01
C ASP A 22 15.58 0.71 5.05
N LYS A 23 14.68 1.71 5.08
CA LYS A 23 14.71 2.82 6.05
C LYS A 23 14.40 2.39 7.49
N ILE A 24 13.50 1.43 7.67
CA ILE A 24 13.27 0.80 8.97
C ILE A 24 14.52 0.05 9.45
N ARG A 25 15.14 -0.75 8.58
CA ARG A 25 16.36 -1.50 8.91
C ARG A 25 17.56 -0.61 9.21
N ALA A 26 17.65 0.54 8.55
CA ALA A 26 18.65 1.56 8.83
C ALA A 26 18.40 2.32 10.15
N GLY A 27 17.27 2.09 10.83
CA GLY A 27 16.91 2.80 12.06
C GLY A 27 16.42 4.23 11.82
N GLU A 28 16.22 4.65 10.56
CA GLU A 28 15.73 5.98 10.21
C GLU A 28 14.22 6.13 10.48
N ILE A 29 13.49 5.02 10.50
CA ILE A 29 12.06 4.96 10.82
C ILE A 29 11.86 4.02 12.00
N ASN A 30 11.31 4.53 13.10
CA ASN A 30 10.90 3.73 14.25
C ASN A 30 9.58 2.98 13.97
N GLY A 31 9.63 2.01 13.07
CA GLY A 31 8.48 1.20 12.65
C GLY A 31 8.85 -0.25 12.39
N GLU A 32 7.85 -1.10 12.26
CA GLU A 32 7.98 -2.52 11.97
C GLU A 32 6.93 -2.88 10.92
N VAL A 33 7.34 -3.41 9.76
CA VAL A 33 6.38 -3.94 8.79
C VAL A 33 5.94 -5.34 9.25
N VAL A 34 4.72 -5.42 9.78
CA VAL A 34 4.19 -6.66 10.37
C VAL A 34 3.56 -7.57 9.33
N ALA A 35 3.07 -7.02 8.22
CA ALA A 35 2.64 -7.79 7.06
C ALA A 35 2.65 -6.94 5.77
N VAL A 36 2.81 -7.62 4.64
CA VAL A 36 2.59 -7.09 3.31
C VAL A 36 1.44 -7.86 2.67
N ILE A 37 0.40 -7.16 2.23
CA ILE A 37 -0.78 -7.76 1.61
C ILE A 37 -0.88 -7.29 0.16
N SER A 38 -0.99 -8.23 -0.76
CA SER A 38 -1.25 -7.95 -2.17
C SER A 38 -2.66 -8.35 -2.56
N ASN A 39 -3.33 -7.50 -3.36
CA ASN A 39 -4.58 -7.89 -4.01
C ASN A 39 -4.38 -8.76 -5.27
N ARG A 40 -3.12 -9.03 -5.66
CA ARG A 40 -2.77 -9.87 -6.82
C ARG A 40 -1.74 -10.93 -6.42
N PRO A 41 -1.91 -12.19 -6.81
CA PRO A 41 -0.91 -13.22 -6.59
C PRO A 41 0.35 -12.96 -7.42
N GLY A 42 1.48 -13.54 -7.00
CA GLY A 42 2.70 -13.61 -7.81
C GLY A 42 3.40 -12.27 -8.09
N VAL A 43 3.10 -11.20 -7.34
CA VAL A 43 3.74 -9.90 -7.54
C VAL A 43 5.13 -9.85 -6.89
N LYS A 44 6.07 -9.18 -7.55
CA LYS A 44 7.46 -9.01 -7.07
C LYS A 44 7.54 -8.38 -5.66
N GLY A 45 6.59 -7.53 -5.28
CA GLY A 45 6.55 -6.96 -3.93
C GLY A 45 6.38 -8.00 -2.82
N LEU A 46 5.66 -9.10 -3.07
CA LEU A 46 5.55 -10.21 -2.10
C LEU A 46 6.88 -10.96 -1.95
N GLU A 47 7.64 -11.12 -3.04
CA GLU A 47 8.99 -11.71 -2.96
C GLU A 47 9.93 -10.85 -2.13
N ARG A 48 9.85 -9.52 -2.25
CA ARG A 48 10.62 -8.58 -1.41
C ARG A 48 10.29 -8.75 0.07
N ALA A 49 9.01 -8.83 0.40
CA ALA A 49 8.55 -9.07 1.77
C ALA A 49 9.10 -10.39 2.33
N ARG A 50 8.97 -11.50 1.58
CA ARG A 50 9.52 -12.81 1.98
C ARG A 50 11.02 -12.79 2.18
N LYS A 51 11.77 -12.19 1.25
CA LYS A 51 13.24 -12.00 1.37
C LYS A 51 13.61 -11.16 2.59
N ALA A 52 12.72 -10.27 3.02
CA ALA A 52 12.92 -9.46 4.21
C ALA A 52 12.48 -10.14 5.52
N GLY A 53 11.95 -11.37 5.47
CA GLY A 53 11.42 -12.09 6.64
C GLY A 53 10.04 -11.59 7.10
N ILE A 54 9.33 -10.84 6.25
CA ILE A 54 8.03 -10.24 6.56
C ILE A 54 6.91 -11.15 6.03
N PRO A 55 5.83 -11.39 6.81
CA PRO A 55 4.64 -12.09 6.32
C PRO A 55 4.12 -11.47 5.02
N ALA A 56 4.01 -12.30 3.97
CA ALA A 56 3.60 -11.89 2.64
C ALA A 56 2.30 -12.60 2.26
N LEU A 57 1.19 -11.88 2.41
CA LEU A 57 -0.17 -12.40 2.26
C LEU A 57 -0.75 -11.98 0.90
N THR A 58 -1.61 -12.83 0.36
CA THR A 58 -2.36 -12.53 -0.87
C THR A 58 -3.84 -12.69 -0.58
N ILE A 59 -4.61 -11.71 -1.01
CA ILE A 59 -6.07 -11.78 -1.06
C ILE A 59 -6.40 -11.47 -2.52
N ASP A 60 -6.63 -12.49 -3.36
CA ASP A 60 -6.88 -12.22 -4.77
C ASP A 60 -8.26 -11.60 -4.93
N HIS A 61 -8.30 -10.31 -5.30
CA HIS A 61 -9.56 -9.59 -5.51
C HIS A 61 -10.48 -10.20 -6.57
N LYS A 62 -9.98 -11.12 -7.40
CA LYS A 62 -10.79 -11.87 -8.38
C LYS A 62 -11.58 -13.02 -7.77
N GLU A 63 -11.25 -13.44 -6.55
CA GLU A 63 -11.94 -14.51 -5.82
C GLU A 63 -13.19 -14.00 -5.09
N TYR A 64 -13.45 -12.68 -5.10
CA TYR A 64 -14.55 -12.05 -4.39
C TYR A 64 -15.60 -11.50 -5.36
N PRO A 65 -16.90 -11.67 -5.05
CA PRO A 65 -17.98 -11.29 -5.95
C PRO A 65 -18.20 -9.76 -6.02
N SER A 66 -17.68 -9.00 -5.06
CA SER A 66 -17.86 -7.55 -4.99
C SER A 66 -16.66 -6.83 -4.38
N ARG A 67 -16.69 -5.50 -4.39
CA ARG A 67 -15.66 -4.69 -3.72
C ARG A 67 -15.78 -4.81 -2.21
N GLU A 68 -17.00 -4.83 -1.71
CA GLU A 68 -17.36 -4.90 -0.30
C GLU A 68 -16.90 -6.24 0.29
N ALA A 69 -17.16 -7.36 -0.38
CA ALA A 69 -16.72 -8.68 0.07
C ALA A 69 -15.19 -8.81 0.11
N PHE A 70 -14.50 -8.21 -0.86
CA PHE A 70 -13.03 -8.16 -0.85
C PHE A 70 -12.51 -7.27 0.28
N ASP A 71 -13.10 -6.08 0.48
CA ASP A 71 -12.67 -5.13 1.49
C ASP A 71 -12.90 -5.68 2.91
N GLU A 72 -13.98 -6.45 3.13
CA GLU A 72 -14.23 -7.17 4.39
C GLU A 72 -13.13 -8.18 4.70
N ALA A 73 -12.81 -9.06 3.74
CA ALA A 73 -11.73 -10.04 3.91
C ALA A 73 -10.35 -9.39 4.07
N LEU A 74 -10.12 -8.28 3.35
CA LEU A 74 -8.92 -7.47 3.51
C LEU A 74 -8.84 -6.87 4.91
N ALA A 75 -9.92 -6.27 5.40
CA ALA A 75 -9.97 -5.69 6.74
C ALA A 75 -9.74 -6.73 7.83
N GLU A 76 -10.40 -7.90 7.73
CA GLU A 76 -10.19 -8.99 8.68
C GLU A 76 -8.72 -9.45 8.70
N THR A 77 -8.10 -9.56 7.53
CA THR A 77 -6.69 -9.97 7.43
C THR A 77 -5.75 -8.93 8.03
N ILE A 78 -6.04 -7.64 7.82
CA ILE A 78 -5.29 -6.51 8.39
C ILE A 78 -5.43 -6.49 9.91
N ASP A 79 -6.65 -6.58 10.44
CA ASP A 79 -6.94 -6.47 11.88
C ASP A 79 -6.30 -7.60 12.68
N ARG A 80 -6.19 -8.82 12.11
CA ARG A 80 -5.42 -9.94 12.69
C ARG A 80 -3.94 -9.61 12.91
N GLN A 81 -3.38 -8.65 12.17
CA GLN A 81 -1.99 -8.19 12.35
C GLN A 81 -1.86 -7.11 13.41
N GLN A 82 -2.97 -6.55 13.92
CA GLN A 82 -3.00 -5.47 14.91
C GLN A 82 -2.08 -4.28 14.52
N PRO A 83 -2.31 -3.62 13.36
CA PRO A 83 -1.49 -2.50 12.94
C PRO A 83 -1.85 -1.19 13.64
N ASP A 84 -0.83 -0.37 13.83
CA ASP A 84 -0.98 1.04 14.19
C ASP A 84 -1.22 1.90 12.92
N LEU A 85 -0.66 1.46 11.78
CA LEU A 85 -0.68 2.20 10.51
C LEU A 85 -0.84 1.27 9.30
N ILE A 86 -1.60 1.72 8.30
CA ILE A 86 -1.72 1.11 6.98
C ILE A 86 -1.05 2.01 5.94
N VAL A 87 -0.16 1.45 5.13
CA VAL A 87 0.54 2.17 4.05
C VAL A 87 0.17 1.58 2.70
N LEU A 88 -0.40 2.41 1.82
CA LEU A 88 -0.70 2.07 0.43
C LEU A 88 0.52 2.39 -0.42
N ALA A 89 1.27 1.35 -0.80
CA ALA A 89 2.51 1.46 -1.56
C ALA A 89 2.32 0.93 -2.98
N GLY A 90 1.50 1.64 -3.76
CA GLY A 90 1.11 1.21 -5.10
C GLY A 90 -0.01 0.15 -5.10
N PHE A 91 -0.99 0.34 -4.22
CA PHE A 91 -2.22 -0.46 -4.18
C PHE A 91 -3.21 0.04 -5.23
N MET A 92 -3.42 -0.74 -6.28
CA MET A 92 -4.16 -0.38 -7.49
C MET A 92 -5.62 -0.84 -7.44
N ARG A 93 -6.29 -0.58 -6.32
CA ARG A 93 -7.73 -0.85 -6.13
C ARG A 93 -8.34 0.23 -5.26
N ILE A 94 -9.50 0.72 -5.67
CA ILE A 94 -10.25 1.72 -4.91
C ILE A 94 -10.90 1.03 -3.71
N LEU A 95 -10.60 1.51 -2.51
CA LEU A 95 -11.20 1.07 -1.26
C LEU A 95 -12.59 1.69 -1.09
N THR A 96 -13.50 0.95 -0.48
CA THR A 96 -14.85 1.43 -0.15
C THR A 96 -14.81 2.51 0.94
N PRO A 97 -15.83 3.38 1.02
CA PRO A 97 -15.93 4.35 2.10
C PRO A 97 -15.89 3.70 3.48
N ASP A 98 -16.57 2.57 3.67
CA ASP A 98 -16.62 1.87 4.96
C ASP A 98 -15.24 1.36 5.38
N PHE A 99 -14.46 0.82 4.44
CA PHE A 99 -13.07 0.43 4.69
C PHE A 99 -12.23 1.62 5.14
N VAL A 100 -12.32 2.75 4.42
CA VAL A 100 -11.54 3.96 4.76
C VAL A 100 -11.97 4.50 6.13
N ASN A 101 -13.26 4.50 6.42
CA ASN A 101 -13.81 4.97 7.69
C ASN A 101 -13.31 4.13 8.87
N HIS A 102 -13.23 2.80 8.73
CA HIS A 102 -12.71 1.89 9.76
C HIS A 102 -11.26 2.19 10.16
N TYR A 103 -10.45 2.68 9.21
CA TYR A 103 -9.05 3.03 9.44
C TYR A 103 -8.78 4.53 9.45
N THR A 104 -9.79 5.36 9.72
CA THR A 104 -9.66 6.82 9.77
C THR A 104 -8.49 7.25 10.66
N GLY A 105 -7.63 8.11 10.12
CA GLY A 105 -6.43 8.60 10.82
C GLY A 105 -5.25 7.62 10.87
N ARG A 106 -5.41 6.40 10.34
CA ARG A 106 -4.39 5.33 10.35
C ARG A 106 -4.01 4.84 8.95
N MET A 107 -4.26 5.64 7.93
CA MET A 107 -3.95 5.30 6.54
C MET A 107 -3.09 6.37 5.88
N LEU A 108 -2.05 5.94 5.18
CA LEU A 108 -1.22 6.78 4.33
C LEU A 108 -1.15 6.21 2.91
N ASN A 109 -1.22 7.08 1.92
CA ASN A 109 -1.03 6.73 0.52
C ASN A 109 -0.05 7.69 -0.12
N ILE A 110 0.83 7.17 -0.98
CA ILE A 110 1.64 7.99 -1.88
C ILE A 110 1.00 7.99 -3.26
N HIS A 111 0.83 9.17 -3.84
CA HIS A 111 0.24 9.34 -5.16
C HIS A 111 1.28 10.00 -6.09
N PRO A 112 1.56 9.45 -7.29
CA PRO A 112 2.63 9.96 -8.15
C PRO A 112 2.21 11.22 -8.92
N SER A 113 1.76 12.25 -8.20
CA SER A 113 1.59 13.60 -8.72
C SER A 113 1.60 14.64 -7.60
N LEU A 114 1.90 15.88 -7.96
CA LEU A 114 1.70 17.04 -7.08
C LEU A 114 0.21 17.35 -6.97
N LEU A 115 -0.47 16.69 -6.04
CA LEU A 115 -1.90 16.92 -5.79
C LEU A 115 -2.19 18.42 -5.55
N PRO A 116 -3.32 18.95 -6.07
CA PRO A 116 -4.44 18.23 -6.68
C PRO A 116 -4.26 17.89 -8.17
N LYS A 117 -3.12 18.16 -8.82
CA LYS A 117 -2.92 17.80 -10.23
C LYS A 117 -2.95 16.29 -10.44
N TYR A 118 -3.49 15.85 -11.57
CA TYR A 118 -3.47 14.45 -12.05
C TYR A 118 -3.89 13.40 -11.00
N GLN A 119 -5.05 13.58 -10.37
CA GLN A 119 -5.70 12.49 -9.63
C GLN A 119 -6.00 11.32 -10.58
N GLY A 120 -5.96 10.09 -10.06
CA GLY A 120 -6.24 8.87 -10.82
C GLY A 120 -5.01 8.32 -11.56
N LEU A 121 -5.22 7.69 -12.72
CA LEU A 121 -4.20 6.90 -13.40
C LEU A 121 -3.35 7.73 -14.39
N HIS A 122 -2.23 7.13 -14.82
CA HIS A 122 -1.34 7.63 -15.88
C HIS A 122 -0.81 9.06 -15.65
N THR A 123 -0.52 9.39 -14.39
CA THR A 123 -0.10 10.73 -13.97
C THR A 123 1.11 11.25 -14.74
N HIS A 124 2.15 10.42 -14.92
CA HIS A 124 3.35 10.76 -15.68
C HIS A 124 3.04 11.09 -17.15
N LYS A 125 2.23 10.24 -17.81
CA LYS A 125 1.83 10.45 -19.22
C LYS A 125 1.07 11.77 -19.36
N ARG A 126 0.12 12.02 -18.46
CA ARG A 126 -0.70 13.24 -18.46
C ARG A 126 0.14 14.50 -18.22
N ALA A 127 1.13 14.45 -17.33
CA ALA A 127 2.05 15.56 -17.11
C ALA A 127 2.88 15.89 -18.36
N LEU A 128 3.40 14.86 -19.03
CA LEU A 128 4.15 15.01 -20.29
C LEU A 128 3.28 15.56 -21.42
N GLU A 129 2.06 15.02 -21.59
CA GLU A 129 1.11 15.49 -22.62
C GLU A 129 0.67 16.94 -22.39
N ALA A 130 0.56 17.36 -21.13
CA ALA A 130 0.27 18.75 -20.77
C ALA A 130 1.47 19.69 -20.93
N GLY A 131 2.67 19.17 -21.19
CA GLY A 131 3.90 19.97 -21.26
C GLY A 131 4.32 20.56 -19.92
N ASP A 132 3.96 19.92 -18.80
CA ASP A 132 4.36 20.38 -17.48
C ASP A 132 5.89 20.31 -17.32
N LYS A 133 6.47 21.39 -16.81
CA LYS A 133 7.92 21.46 -16.52
C LYS A 133 8.30 20.74 -15.23
N GLU A 134 7.33 20.51 -14.35
CA GLU A 134 7.52 19.94 -13.01
C GLU A 134 6.45 18.88 -12.72
N HIS A 135 6.88 17.82 -12.04
CA HIS A 135 6.04 16.70 -11.58
C HIS A 135 6.65 16.12 -10.29
N GLY A 136 5.90 15.31 -9.55
CA GLY A 136 6.34 14.84 -8.23
C GLY A 136 5.42 13.81 -7.61
N ALA A 137 5.59 13.56 -6.31
CA ALA A 137 4.81 12.65 -5.48
C ALA A 137 4.82 13.13 -4.02
#